data_AF-A0A3B9X430-F1
#
_entry.id   AF-A0A3B9X430-F1
#
_cell.length_a   1.000
_cell.length_b   1.000
_cell.length_c   1.000
_cell.angle_alpha   90.00
_cell.angle_beta   90.00
_cell.angle_gamma   90.00
#
_symmetry.space_group_name_H-M   'P 1'
#
loop_
_entity.id
_entity.type
_entity.pdbx_description
1 polymer ?
#
loop_
_entity_poly.entity_id
_entity_poly.type
_entity_poly.pdbx_seq_one_letter_code
_entity_poly.pdbx_strand_id
1 'polypeptide(L)'
;MFTFKHPKLISSLLLAALVAVKPYAATAQSKALATVYPDLSTLMETHEILHARIFEEIEATNASSSSAIGKRLLVEAIIELAEAAGSHYHSSNSHLAMLGPHRVFESRATPGLITLIRRQSEEGLAATALEDTGLLPEVAITTLARGREFIIQVMGIYLDDNILDKKLAIDGAVAEYLSDDIHSVASEPKSEDLLSEHGAAYAYRVGFPQFSGLTWASQWLKIAVLEIAATSPDRESLYQDIAFALGTYEEKVTRLHGSLVSLPSDIPGIPVVAPNFFTLHPEASVIIDNLEALKVVIGDILAHPEQMDRPGAIESMVAQYTNKTDHLISQMDYMIFVLRGGIYGAGGPARGGMDQNDRNYSRDVQENPHISKNPMSQ
;
A
#
# COMPACT_ATOMS: atom_id res chain seq x y z
N MET A 1 -31.84 73.77 -29.23
CA MET A 1 -32.12 72.80 -30.29
C MET A 1 -31.61 71.45 -29.81
N PHE A 2 -32.51 70.48 -29.60
CA PHE A 2 -32.17 69.10 -29.25
C PHE A 2 -31.33 68.45 -30.35
N THR A 3 -30.35 67.60 -29.98
CA THR A 3 -30.31 66.18 -30.38
C THR A 3 -29.20 65.39 -29.65
N PHE A 4 -29.58 64.17 -29.30
CA PHE A 4 -28.89 63.08 -28.57
C PHE A 4 -27.63 62.51 -29.24
N LYS A 5 -26.74 61.88 -28.44
CA LYS A 5 -26.58 60.41 -28.36
C LYS A 5 -25.54 59.97 -27.29
N HIS A 6 -26.02 59.14 -26.35
CA HIS A 6 -25.27 58.23 -25.47
C HIS A 6 -24.85 56.97 -26.27
N PRO A 7 -23.92 56.09 -25.81
CA PRO A 7 -23.84 55.58 -24.44
C PRO A 7 -22.46 55.32 -23.81
N LYS A 8 -22.54 55.08 -22.50
CA LYS A 8 -21.48 54.77 -21.53
C LYS A 8 -20.98 53.33 -21.71
N LEU A 9 -19.67 53.13 -21.74
CA LEU A 9 -19.03 51.85 -21.44
C LEU A 9 -18.71 51.81 -19.95
N ILE A 10 -19.37 50.90 -19.25
CA ILE A 10 -18.98 50.43 -17.92
C ILE A 10 -17.89 49.39 -18.16
N SER A 11 -16.69 49.61 -17.63
CA SER A 11 -15.69 48.55 -17.47
C SER A 11 -15.25 48.53 -16.02
N SER A 12 -15.86 47.63 -15.28
CA SER A 12 -15.51 47.22 -13.93
C SER A 12 -14.30 46.29 -13.99
N LEU A 13 -13.12 46.80 -13.63
CA LEU A 13 -11.99 45.96 -13.24
C LEU A 13 -12.24 45.42 -11.83
N LEU A 14 -12.65 44.16 -11.74
CA LEU A 14 -12.54 43.35 -10.51
C LEU A 14 -11.22 42.59 -10.61
N LEU A 15 -10.22 43.08 -9.89
CA LEU A 15 -8.94 42.42 -9.70
C LEU A 15 -9.15 41.29 -8.67
N ALA A 16 -9.41 40.08 -9.14
CA ALA A 16 -9.38 38.89 -8.30
C ALA A 16 -7.92 38.58 -7.97
N ALA A 17 -7.48 38.89 -6.75
CA ALA A 17 -6.23 38.38 -6.21
C ALA A 17 -6.43 36.88 -5.93
N LEU A 18 -6.01 36.04 -6.88
CA LEU A 18 -5.79 34.62 -6.65
C LEU A 18 -4.60 34.51 -5.68
N VAL A 19 -4.88 34.44 -4.38
CA VAL A 19 -3.89 33.98 -3.42
C VAL A 19 -3.72 32.49 -3.67
N ALA A 20 -2.60 32.11 -4.28
CA ALA A 20 -2.15 30.73 -4.28
C ALA A 20 -1.94 30.31 -2.83
N VAL A 21 -2.93 29.62 -2.26
CA VAL A 21 -2.79 28.93 -0.98
C VAL A 21 -1.84 27.77 -1.23
N LYS A 22 -0.55 27.97 -0.97
CA LYS A 22 0.39 26.85 -0.81
C LYS A 22 -0.10 25.99 0.37
N PRO A 23 0.04 24.65 0.32
CA PRO A 23 -0.45 23.75 1.36
C PRO A 23 0.39 23.92 2.63
N TYR A 24 0.01 24.87 3.48
CA TYR A 24 0.65 25.09 4.78
C TYR A 24 0.26 23.99 5.80
N ALA A 25 -0.82 23.25 5.53
CA ALA A 25 -1.35 22.22 6.43
C ALA A 25 -0.44 20.98 6.50
N ALA A 26 0.01 20.44 5.36
CA ALA A 26 0.86 19.24 5.32
C ALA A 26 2.21 19.46 6.07
N THR A 27 2.82 20.64 5.93
CA THR A 27 4.09 20.98 6.60
C THR A 27 3.97 21.22 8.11
N ALA A 28 2.79 21.58 8.61
CA ALA A 28 2.55 21.76 10.04
C ALA A 28 2.21 20.41 10.71
N GLN A 29 1.51 19.53 9.99
CA GLN A 29 1.05 18.25 10.50
C GLN A 29 2.16 17.19 10.54
N SER A 30 3.12 17.22 9.59
CA SER A 30 4.32 16.38 9.66
C SER A 30 5.17 16.67 10.90
N LYS A 31 5.14 17.91 11.43
CA LYS A 31 5.87 18.29 12.64
C LYS A 31 5.31 17.64 13.90
N ALA A 32 3.99 17.43 14.01
CA ALA A 32 3.40 16.77 15.17
C ALA A 32 3.81 15.29 15.24
N LEU A 33 3.75 14.58 14.11
CA LEU A 33 4.23 13.20 13.98
C LEU A 33 5.72 13.11 14.33
N ALA A 34 6.56 13.95 13.73
CA ALA A 34 8.02 13.94 13.95
C ALA A 34 8.42 14.33 15.39
N THR A 35 7.65 15.18 16.08
CA THR A 35 7.97 15.62 17.45
C THR A 35 7.62 14.56 18.49
N VAL A 36 6.50 13.87 18.29
CA VAL A 36 5.89 12.98 19.28
C VAL A 36 6.26 11.52 19.03
N TYR A 37 6.38 11.13 17.76
CA TYR A 37 6.69 9.78 17.29
C TYR A 37 7.79 9.82 16.22
N PRO A 38 9.02 10.24 16.57
CA PRO A 38 10.10 10.41 15.60
C PRO A 38 10.42 9.13 14.84
N ASP A 39 10.48 7.98 15.52
CA ASP A 39 10.74 6.68 14.89
C ASP A 39 9.69 6.32 13.83
N LEU A 40 8.41 6.58 14.13
CA LEU A 40 7.31 6.33 13.22
C LEU A 40 7.37 7.27 12.01
N SER A 41 7.67 8.55 12.24
CA SER A 41 7.87 9.54 11.17
C SER A 41 8.96 9.11 10.20
N THR A 42 10.13 8.72 10.73
CA THR A 42 11.25 8.30 9.90
C THR A 42 10.97 6.98 9.18
N LEU A 43 10.21 6.06 9.80
CA LEU A 43 9.75 4.85 9.12
C LEU A 43 8.80 5.16 7.96
N MET A 44 7.90 6.13 8.08
CA MET A 44 7.02 6.53 6.98
C MET A 44 7.81 7.02 5.76
N GLU A 45 8.88 7.79 5.97
CA GLU A 45 9.79 8.20 4.90
C GLU A 45 10.57 7.00 4.34
N THR A 46 11.08 6.15 5.22
CA THR A 46 11.87 4.98 4.85
C THR A 46 11.06 3.96 4.05
N HIS A 47 9.75 3.85 4.29
CA HIS A 47 8.87 2.97 3.52
C HIS A 47 8.81 3.35 2.04
N GLU A 48 8.82 4.64 1.70
CA GLU A 48 8.83 5.05 0.29
C GLU A 48 10.17 4.69 -0.38
N ILE A 49 11.28 4.93 0.33
CA ILE A 49 12.62 4.56 -0.15
C ILE A 49 12.72 3.05 -0.31
N LEU A 50 12.11 2.27 0.59
CA LEU A 50 12.04 0.81 0.49
C LEU A 50 11.32 0.37 -0.80
N HIS A 51 10.17 0.97 -1.14
CA HIS A 51 9.48 0.69 -2.41
C HIS A 51 10.36 1.00 -3.61
N ALA A 52 11.01 2.18 -3.63
CA ALA A 52 11.92 2.56 -4.71
C ALA A 52 13.07 1.55 -4.89
N ARG A 53 13.75 1.19 -3.80
CA ARG A 53 14.85 0.20 -3.82
C ARG A 53 14.40 -1.18 -4.26
N ILE A 54 13.20 -1.61 -3.87
CA ILE A 54 12.64 -2.88 -4.31
C ILE A 54 12.38 -2.85 -5.83
N PHE A 55 11.82 -1.76 -6.37
CA PHE A 55 11.59 -1.63 -7.80
C PHE A 55 12.91 -1.66 -8.60
N GLU A 56 13.96 -1.01 -8.10
CA GLU A 56 15.31 -1.09 -8.68
C GLU A 56 15.87 -2.53 -8.66
N GLU A 57 15.71 -3.28 -7.56
CA GLU A 57 16.18 -4.67 -7.47
C GLU A 57 15.37 -5.62 -8.38
N ILE A 58 14.09 -5.37 -8.57
CA ILE A 58 13.26 -6.09 -9.54
C ILE A 58 13.78 -5.84 -10.96
N GLU A 59 14.00 -4.58 -11.34
CA GLU A 59 14.53 -4.25 -12.67
C GLU A 59 15.94 -4.84 -12.87
N ALA A 60 16.81 -4.74 -11.86
CA ALA A 60 18.14 -5.36 -11.91
C ALA A 60 18.08 -6.88 -12.06
N THR A 61 17.11 -7.53 -11.39
CA THR A 61 16.85 -8.97 -11.56
C THR A 61 16.39 -9.27 -12.98
N ASN A 62 15.48 -8.47 -13.52
CA ASN A 62 14.98 -8.60 -14.89
C ASN A 62 16.06 -8.34 -15.95
N ALA A 63 16.99 -7.43 -15.72
CA ALA A 63 18.11 -7.19 -16.63
C ALA A 63 19.17 -8.29 -16.60
N SER A 64 19.23 -9.09 -15.53
CA SER A 64 20.26 -10.13 -15.37
C SER A 64 20.04 -11.35 -16.27
N SER A 65 21.09 -11.82 -16.93
CA SER A 65 21.06 -13.09 -17.68
C SER A 65 20.90 -14.31 -16.76
N SER A 66 21.35 -14.22 -15.50
CA SER A 66 21.25 -15.31 -14.53
C SER A 66 19.82 -15.52 -14.00
N SER A 67 18.88 -14.60 -14.27
CA SER A 67 17.49 -14.75 -13.88
C SER A 67 16.65 -15.53 -14.90
N ALA A 68 17.22 -15.96 -16.04
CA ALA A 68 16.47 -16.61 -17.12
C ALA A 68 15.64 -17.83 -16.68
N ILE A 69 16.18 -18.67 -15.78
CA ILE A 69 15.43 -19.80 -15.22
C ILE A 69 14.31 -19.29 -14.30
N GLY A 70 14.60 -18.32 -13.44
CA GLY A 70 13.61 -17.72 -12.53
C GLY A 70 12.45 -17.07 -13.30
N LYS A 71 12.73 -16.38 -14.41
CA LYS A 71 11.69 -15.79 -15.28
C LYS A 71 10.75 -16.84 -15.85
N ARG A 72 11.28 -17.97 -16.33
CA ARG A 72 10.44 -19.06 -16.86
C ARG A 72 9.58 -19.68 -15.76
N LEU A 73 10.18 -19.97 -14.61
CA LEU A 73 9.46 -20.49 -13.45
C LEU A 73 8.38 -19.52 -12.97
N LEU A 74 8.62 -18.22 -13.05
CA LEU A 74 7.63 -17.20 -12.71
C LEU A 74 6.43 -17.24 -13.66
N VAL A 75 6.67 -17.27 -14.98
CA VAL A 75 5.59 -17.37 -15.98
C VAL A 75 4.79 -18.65 -15.78
N GLU A 76 5.46 -19.79 -15.58
CA GLU A 76 4.81 -21.07 -15.30
C GLU A 76 3.94 -21.00 -14.02
N ALA A 77 4.46 -20.40 -12.95
CA ALA A 77 3.74 -20.26 -11.68
C ALA A 77 2.54 -19.30 -11.78
N ILE A 78 2.63 -18.21 -12.55
CA ILE A 78 1.50 -17.29 -12.76
C ILE A 78 0.40 -17.98 -13.57
N ILE A 79 0.73 -18.74 -14.60
CA ILE A 79 -0.24 -19.50 -15.39
C ILE A 79 -0.94 -20.53 -14.51
N GLU A 80 -0.20 -21.30 -13.72
CA GLU A 80 -0.77 -22.27 -12.77
C GLU A 80 -1.70 -21.57 -11.76
N LEU A 81 -1.29 -20.41 -11.24
CA LEU A 81 -2.09 -19.65 -10.30
C LEU A 81 -3.38 -19.13 -10.94
N ALA A 82 -3.34 -18.64 -12.18
CA ALA A 82 -4.50 -18.17 -12.92
C ALA A 82 -5.50 -19.30 -13.24
N GLU A 83 -5.03 -20.54 -13.41
CA GLU A 83 -5.87 -21.72 -13.61
C GLU A 83 -6.45 -22.30 -12.31
N ALA A 84 -5.91 -21.93 -11.16
CA ALA A 84 -6.34 -22.44 -9.86
C ALA A 84 -7.68 -21.81 -9.41
N ALA A 85 -8.62 -22.64 -8.93
CA ALA A 85 -9.85 -22.15 -8.33
C ALA A 85 -9.57 -21.61 -6.92
N GLY A 86 -9.64 -20.29 -6.72
CA GLY A 86 -9.43 -19.66 -5.42
C GLY A 86 -9.09 -18.17 -5.54
N SER A 87 -8.94 -17.50 -4.41
CA SER A 87 -8.59 -16.07 -4.40
C SER A 87 -7.09 -15.87 -4.48
N HIS A 88 -6.62 -15.33 -5.58
CA HIS A 88 -5.20 -15.36 -5.95
C HIS A 88 -4.28 -14.41 -5.13
N TYR A 89 -4.84 -13.36 -4.50
CA TYR A 89 -4.14 -12.48 -3.55
C TYR A 89 -4.34 -12.84 -2.06
N HIS A 90 -5.00 -13.97 -1.79
CA HIS A 90 -5.31 -14.45 -0.45
C HIS A 90 -4.82 -15.90 -0.30
N SER A 91 -3.75 -16.10 0.47
CA SER A 91 -3.10 -17.40 0.66
C SER A 91 -3.63 -18.16 1.87
N SER A 92 -3.50 -19.49 1.85
CA SER A 92 -3.73 -20.36 3.00
C SER A 92 -2.61 -20.32 4.06
N ASN A 93 -1.87 -19.20 4.19
CA ASN A 93 -0.80 -18.98 5.17
C ASN A 93 0.30 -20.06 5.20
N SER A 94 0.90 -20.38 4.05
CA SER A 94 2.02 -21.34 3.97
C SER A 94 3.38 -20.62 3.98
N HIS A 95 4.27 -20.96 4.92
CA HIS A 95 5.65 -20.45 4.95
C HIS A 95 6.47 -20.80 3.69
N LEU A 96 6.06 -21.82 2.92
CA LEU A 96 6.67 -22.14 1.62
C LEU A 96 6.38 -21.08 0.55
N ALA A 97 5.35 -20.24 0.74
CA ALA A 97 5.02 -19.12 -0.14
C ALA A 97 6.10 -18.03 -0.18
N MET A 98 7.09 -18.09 0.72
CA MET A 98 8.19 -17.12 0.80
C MET A 98 9.43 -17.50 -0.03
N LEU A 99 9.35 -18.57 -0.84
CA LEU A 99 10.40 -19.02 -1.72
C LEU A 99 9.99 -18.82 -3.18
N GLY A 100 10.25 -17.63 -3.71
CA GLY A 100 9.93 -17.29 -5.10
C GLY A 100 10.97 -17.77 -6.12
N PRO A 101 10.63 -17.74 -7.43
CA PRO A 101 11.55 -18.01 -8.53
C PRO A 101 12.84 -17.19 -8.49
N HIS A 102 12.83 -16.01 -7.88
CA HIS A 102 13.98 -15.11 -7.77
C HIS A 102 14.69 -15.15 -6.41
N ARG A 103 14.50 -16.20 -5.60
CA ARG A 103 15.05 -16.32 -4.23
C ARG A 103 16.52 -15.93 -4.06
N VAL A 104 17.38 -16.21 -5.05
CA VAL A 104 18.82 -15.89 -4.97
C VAL A 104 19.06 -14.38 -5.00
N PHE A 105 18.27 -13.65 -5.81
CA PHE A 105 18.32 -12.20 -5.88
C PHE A 105 17.76 -11.58 -4.60
N GLU A 106 16.61 -12.07 -4.13
CA GLU A 106 16.03 -11.62 -2.86
C GLU A 106 16.99 -11.86 -1.69
N SER A 107 17.56 -13.06 -1.56
CA SER A 107 18.52 -13.36 -0.48
C SER A 107 19.75 -12.45 -0.49
N ARG A 108 20.16 -11.92 -1.66
CA ARG A 108 21.26 -10.96 -1.77
C ARG A 108 20.85 -9.56 -1.33
N ALA A 109 19.66 -9.11 -1.74
CA ALA A 109 19.20 -7.73 -1.53
C ALA A 109 18.58 -7.52 -0.14
N THR A 110 17.84 -8.50 0.38
CA THR A 110 17.09 -8.41 1.64
C THR A 110 17.90 -7.89 2.83
N PRO A 111 19.16 -8.33 3.09
CA PRO A 111 19.94 -7.77 4.20
C PRO A 111 20.18 -6.25 4.08
N GLY A 112 20.36 -5.74 2.86
CA GLY A 112 20.49 -4.31 2.58
C GLY A 112 19.19 -3.56 2.82
N LEU A 113 18.06 -4.12 2.38
CA LEU A 113 16.72 -3.57 2.60
C LEU A 113 16.34 -3.53 4.09
N ILE A 114 16.66 -4.57 4.86
CA ILE A 114 16.48 -4.58 6.33
C ILE A 114 17.38 -3.53 6.99
N THR A 115 18.61 -3.37 6.50
CA THR A 115 19.52 -2.33 7.01
C THR A 115 18.97 -0.94 6.72
N LEU A 116 18.37 -0.71 5.57
CA LEU A 116 17.67 0.54 5.23
C LEU A 116 16.54 0.83 6.23
N ILE A 117 15.68 -0.15 6.49
CA ILE A 117 14.57 -0.03 7.46
C ILE A 117 15.11 0.34 8.86
N ARG A 118 16.19 -0.31 9.30
CA ARG A 118 16.76 -0.11 10.64
C ARG A 118 17.54 1.17 10.82
N ARG A 119 18.29 1.59 9.80
CA ARG A 119 19.18 2.75 9.92
C ARG A 119 18.43 4.07 9.96
N GLN A 120 17.15 4.06 9.57
CA GLN A 120 16.28 5.23 9.48
C GLN A 120 16.87 6.28 8.50
N SER A 121 16.08 6.71 7.51
CA SER A 121 16.61 7.50 6.38
C SER A 121 16.89 8.95 6.76
N GLU A 122 17.80 9.61 6.03
CA GLU A 122 18.01 11.05 6.13
C GLU A 122 16.77 11.82 5.63
N GLU A 123 16.39 12.89 6.31
CA GLU A 123 15.22 13.72 5.96
C GLU A 123 15.27 14.17 4.48
N GLY A 124 14.16 13.97 3.77
CA GLY A 124 13.97 14.49 2.41
C GLY A 124 14.34 13.56 1.26
N LEU A 125 15.06 12.45 1.50
CA LEU A 125 15.34 11.45 0.47
C LEU A 125 14.08 10.74 -0.05
N ALA A 126 13.04 10.62 0.78
CA ALA A 126 11.79 9.98 0.41
C ALA A 126 11.00 10.73 -0.66
N ALA A 127 11.19 12.05 -0.78
CA ALA A 127 10.40 12.88 -1.69
C ALA A 127 10.66 12.55 -3.16
N THR A 128 11.93 12.29 -3.50
CA THR A 128 12.37 12.00 -4.88
C THR A 128 12.65 10.52 -5.11
N ALA A 129 12.62 9.66 -4.08
CA ALA A 129 13.05 8.27 -4.17
C ALA A 129 12.44 7.48 -5.34
N LEU A 130 11.13 7.60 -5.58
CA LEU A 130 10.47 6.92 -6.70
C LEU A 130 10.82 7.52 -8.06
N GLU A 131 10.96 8.85 -8.13
CA GLU A 131 11.37 9.58 -9.34
C GLU A 131 12.80 9.21 -9.75
N ASP A 132 13.71 9.17 -8.77
CA ASP A 132 15.13 8.87 -8.96
C ASP A 132 15.38 7.47 -9.53
N THR A 133 14.41 6.55 -9.42
CA THR A 133 14.51 5.22 -10.04
C THR A 133 14.45 5.29 -11.57
N GLY A 134 13.78 6.29 -12.13
CA GLY A 134 13.49 6.38 -13.57
C GLY A 134 12.57 5.28 -14.12
N LEU A 135 11.93 4.47 -13.25
CA LEU A 135 11.10 3.32 -13.65
C LEU A 135 9.62 3.68 -13.82
N LEU A 136 9.16 4.75 -13.18
CA LEU A 136 7.75 5.12 -13.11
C LEU A 136 7.46 6.35 -13.98
N PRO A 137 6.30 6.38 -14.67
CA PRO A 137 5.82 7.58 -15.35
C PRO A 137 5.45 8.69 -14.33
N GLU A 138 5.50 9.95 -14.77
CA GLU A 138 5.27 11.14 -13.92
C GLU A 138 3.92 11.11 -13.19
N VAL A 139 2.86 10.65 -13.87
CA VAL A 139 1.52 10.53 -13.28
C VAL A 139 1.48 9.54 -12.12
N ALA A 140 2.25 8.44 -12.19
CA ALA A 140 2.35 7.46 -11.11
C ALA A 140 3.12 8.04 -9.92
N ILE A 141 4.25 8.71 -10.19
CA ILE A 141 5.05 9.37 -9.15
C ILE A 141 4.21 10.38 -8.37
N THR A 142 3.49 11.23 -9.08
CA THR A 142 2.66 12.29 -8.47
C THR A 142 1.48 11.70 -7.70
N THR A 143 0.81 10.68 -8.24
CA THR A 143 -0.30 9.97 -7.56
C THR A 143 0.16 9.30 -6.27
N LEU A 144 1.30 8.57 -6.32
CA LEU A 144 1.84 7.89 -5.15
C LEU A 144 2.37 8.87 -4.10
N ALA A 145 3.03 9.96 -4.51
CA ALA A 145 3.48 11.01 -3.60
C ALA A 145 2.31 11.68 -2.89
N ARG A 146 1.24 12.03 -3.61
CA ARG A 146 0.00 12.57 -3.04
C ARG A 146 -0.64 11.59 -2.06
N GLY A 147 -0.69 10.31 -2.41
CA GLY A 147 -1.20 9.25 -1.54
C GLY A 147 -0.40 9.09 -0.24
N ARG A 148 0.93 9.16 -0.33
CA ARG A 148 1.83 9.15 0.83
C ARG A 148 1.56 10.34 1.75
N GLU A 149 1.44 11.54 1.18
CA GLU A 149 1.12 12.76 1.94
C GLU A 149 -0.23 12.66 2.65
N PHE A 150 -1.25 12.11 1.97
CA PHE A 150 -2.55 11.85 2.57
C PHE A 150 -2.46 10.89 3.77
N ILE A 151 -1.75 9.77 3.64
CA ILE A 151 -1.58 8.81 4.76
C ILE A 151 -0.88 9.48 5.95
N ILE A 152 0.18 10.26 5.70
CA ILE A 152 0.89 11.01 6.74
C ILE A 152 -0.04 12.03 7.41
N GLN A 153 -0.86 12.72 6.63
CA GLN A 153 -1.86 13.69 7.14
C GLN A 153 -2.89 12.99 8.03
N VAL A 154 -3.45 11.87 7.58
CA VAL A 154 -4.43 11.05 8.34
C VAL A 154 -3.84 10.56 9.67
N MET A 155 -2.62 10.03 9.66
CA MET A 155 -1.92 9.62 10.88
C MET A 155 -1.65 10.82 11.79
N GLY A 156 -1.17 11.94 11.22
CA GLY A 156 -0.92 13.17 11.96
C GLY A 156 -2.17 13.74 12.62
N ILE A 157 -3.34 13.65 11.97
CA ILE A 157 -4.63 14.04 12.54
C ILE A 157 -4.93 13.25 13.80
N TYR A 158 -4.76 11.93 13.74
CA TYR A 158 -5.06 11.05 14.87
C TYR A 158 -4.08 11.21 16.05
N LEU A 159 -2.82 11.49 15.76
CA LEU A 159 -1.76 11.58 16.77
C LEU A 159 -1.60 12.99 17.37
N ASP A 160 -2.29 14.01 16.83
CA ASP A 160 -2.30 15.37 17.36
C ASP A 160 -3.44 15.61 18.37
N ASP A 161 -3.09 15.75 19.65
CA ASP A 161 -4.04 15.97 20.75
C ASP A 161 -4.83 17.30 20.64
N ASN A 162 -4.36 18.26 19.83
CA ASN A 162 -5.05 19.54 19.64
C ASN A 162 -6.25 19.43 18.69
N ILE A 163 -6.35 18.34 17.91
CA ILE A 163 -7.48 18.09 17.03
C ILE A 163 -8.53 17.29 17.80
N LEU A 164 -9.57 17.99 18.24
CA LEU A 164 -10.66 17.41 19.03
C LEU A 164 -11.64 16.60 18.18
N ASP A 165 -12.04 17.13 17.01
CA ASP A 165 -12.94 16.45 16.09
C ASP A 165 -12.14 15.76 14.99
N LYS A 166 -11.71 14.52 15.28
CA LYS A 166 -10.96 13.68 14.33
C LYS A 166 -11.75 13.45 13.05
N LYS A 167 -13.07 13.23 13.16
CA LYS A 167 -13.90 12.95 12.00
C LYS A 167 -13.95 14.12 11.04
N LEU A 168 -14.26 15.32 11.54
CA LEU A 168 -14.30 16.51 10.70
C LEU A 168 -12.94 16.78 10.03
N ALA A 169 -11.85 16.58 10.76
CA ALA A 169 -10.50 16.75 10.22
C ALA A 169 -10.17 15.73 9.11
N ILE A 170 -10.52 14.46 9.30
CA ILE A 170 -10.32 13.41 8.29
C ILE A 170 -11.21 13.65 7.06
N ASP A 171 -12.48 14.02 7.24
CA ASP A 171 -13.38 14.38 6.13
C ASP A 171 -12.78 15.55 5.31
N GLY A 172 -12.16 16.53 5.99
CA GLY A 172 -11.43 17.62 5.36
C GLY A 172 -10.20 17.16 4.57
N ALA A 173 -9.40 16.25 5.13
CA ALA A 173 -8.24 15.67 4.45
C ALA A 173 -8.63 14.85 3.23
N VAL A 174 -9.75 14.11 3.28
CA VAL A 174 -10.31 13.38 2.13
C VAL A 174 -10.73 14.36 1.03
N ALA A 175 -11.46 15.43 1.38
CA ALA A 175 -11.87 16.44 0.42
C ALA A 175 -10.66 17.17 -0.22
N GLU A 176 -9.63 17.47 0.57
CA GLU A 176 -8.37 18.03 0.07
C GLU A 176 -7.68 17.05 -0.88
N TYR A 177 -7.53 15.78 -0.49
CA TYR A 177 -6.91 14.73 -1.31
C TYR A 177 -7.62 14.58 -2.66
N LEU A 178 -8.95 14.50 -2.65
CA LEU A 178 -9.77 14.32 -3.85
C LEU A 178 -9.90 15.59 -4.71
N SER A 179 -9.43 16.76 -4.25
CA SER A 179 -9.49 18.00 -5.04
C SER A 179 -8.62 17.98 -6.31
N ASP A 180 -7.69 17.03 -6.42
CA ASP A 180 -6.93 16.73 -7.64
C ASP A 180 -7.40 15.38 -8.19
N ASP A 181 -8.36 15.41 -9.12
CA ASP A 181 -8.97 14.21 -9.68
C ASP A 181 -7.95 13.32 -10.41
N ILE A 182 -6.94 13.91 -11.04
CA ILE A 182 -5.98 13.21 -11.90
C ILE A 182 -5.02 12.37 -11.05
N HIS A 183 -4.61 12.89 -9.89
CA HIS A 183 -3.57 12.28 -9.04
C HIS A 183 -4.11 11.71 -7.72
N SER A 184 -5.41 11.57 -7.57
CA SER A 184 -6.05 10.92 -6.41
C SER A 184 -6.67 9.59 -6.82
N VAL A 185 -6.47 8.53 -6.03
CA VAL A 185 -7.25 7.30 -6.24
C VAL A 185 -8.70 7.51 -5.79
N ALA A 186 -9.61 6.63 -6.22
CA ALA A 186 -11.00 6.70 -5.77
C ALA A 186 -11.17 6.52 -4.26
N SER A 187 -12.15 7.21 -3.69
CA SER A 187 -12.66 6.98 -2.33
C SER A 187 -13.75 5.91 -2.26
N GLU A 188 -14.19 5.41 -3.42
CA GLU A 188 -15.04 4.24 -3.56
C GLU A 188 -14.20 2.99 -3.87
N PRO A 189 -14.60 1.80 -3.37
CA PRO A 189 -13.82 0.58 -3.55
C PRO A 189 -13.61 0.25 -5.03
N LYS A 190 -12.35 0.01 -5.40
CA LYS A 190 -12.01 -0.49 -6.73
C LYS A 190 -12.22 -2.01 -6.80
N SER A 191 -12.65 -2.46 -7.97
CA SER A 191 -12.80 -3.89 -8.25
C SER A 191 -11.47 -4.61 -8.09
N GLU A 192 -11.55 -5.77 -7.46
CA GLU A 192 -10.46 -6.73 -7.35
C GLU A 192 -9.90 -7.13 -8.72
N ASP A 193 -10.69 -7.06 -9.79
CA ASP A 193 -10.24 -7.37 -11.16
C ASP A 193 -9.05 -6.50 -11.59
N LEU A 194 -8.98 -5.24 -11.13
CA LEU A 194 -7.85 -4.36 -11.40
C LEU A 194 -6.55 -4.86 -10.76
N LEU A 195 -6.65 -5.68 -9.73
CA LEU A 195 -5.55 -6.29 -9.02
C LEU A 195 -5.26 -7.71 -9.54
N SER A 196 -6.30 -8.52 -9.79
CA SER A 196 -6.19 -9.97 -10.06
C SER A 196 -6.26 -10.38 -11.53
N GLU A 197 -6.89 -9.60 -12.40
CA GLU A 197 -7.22 -10.02 -13.78
C GLU A 197 -6.39 -9.31 -14.86
N HIS A 198 -5.44 -8.45 -14.47
CA HIS A 198 -4.58 -7.75 -15.41
C HIS A 198 -3.43 -8.65 -15.92
N GLY A 199 -2.89 -8.31 -17.09
CA GLY A 199 -1.93 -9.16 -17.80
C GLY A 199 -0.60 -9.42 -17.10
N ALA A 200 -0.28 -8.69 -16.02
CA ALA A 200 0.93 -8.88 -15.23
C ALA A 200 0.65 -9.43 -13.82
N ALA A 201 -0.62 -9.74 -13.50
CA ALA A 201 -1.05 -10.05 -12.15
C ALA A 201 -0.19 -11.12 -11.47
N TYR A 202 0.01 -10.95 -10.16
CA TYR A 202 0.73 -11.84 -9.25
C TYR A 202 2.24 -11.89 -9.42
N ALA A 203 2.80 -11.33 -10.49
CA ALA A 203 4.22 -11.39 -10.78
C ALA A 203 5.08 -10.87 -9.62
N TYR A 204 4.63 -9.84 -8.91
CA TYR A 204 5.37 -9.27 -7.79
C TYR A 204 5.42 -10.23 -6.60
N ARG A 205 4.26 -10.66 -6.12
CA ARG A 205 4.14 -11.59 -4.98
C ARG A 205 4.79 -12.94 -5.26
N VAL A 206 4.53 -13.51 -6.43
CA VAL A 206 5.02 -14.85 -6.79
C VAL A 206 6.52 -14.81 -7.09
N GLY A 207 6.95 -13.80 -7.85
CA GLY A 207 8.35 -13.62 -8.24
C GLY A 207 9.26 -13.25 -7.07
N PHE A 208 8.78 -12.34 -6.23
CA PHE A 208 9.54 -11.66 -5.18
C PHE A 208 8.76 -11.62 -3.83
N PRO A 209 8.43 -12.78 -3.23
CA PRO A 209 7.59 -12.84 -2.04
C PRO A 209 8.22 -12.21 -0.78
N GLN A 210 9.56 -12.13 -0.69
CA GLN A 210 10.21 -11.43 0.41
C GLN A 210 10.08 -9.92 0.24
N PHE A 211 10.23 -9.42 -0.99
CA PHE A 211 10.05 -8.00 -1.28
C PHE A 211 8.61 -7.56 -1.05
N SER A 212 7.63 -8.31 -1.58
CA SER A 212 6.21 -8.01 -1.33
C SER A 212 5.89 -8.09 0.17
N GLY A 213 6.40 -9.10 0.87
CA GLY A 213 6.23 -9.23 2.31
C GLY A 213 6.82 -8.06 3.11
N LEU A 214 7.96 -7.50 2.70
CA LEU A 214 8.56 -6.32 3.34
C LEU A 214 7.71 -5.05 3.13
N THR A 215 7.20 -4.83 1.91
CA THR A 215 6.30 -3.70 1.64
C THR A 215 4.98 -3.85 2.38
N TRP A 216 4.43 -5.06 2.44
CA TRP A 216 3.21 -5.34 3.19
C TRP A 216 3.40 -5.24 4.70
N ALA A 217 4.54 -5.64 5.26
CA ALA A 217 4.83 -5.38 6.68
C ALA A 217 4.81 -3.87 6.99
N SER A 218 5.29 -3.06 6.04
CA SER A 218 5.29 -1.60 6.14
C SER A 218 3.87 -1.01 6.04
N GLN A 219 3.01 -1.57 5.19
CA GLN A 219 1.58 -1.23 5.13
C GLN A 219 0.85 -1.63 6.42
N TRP A 220 1.10 -2.84 6.91
CA TRP A 220 0.53 -3.34 8.16
C TRP A 220 0.82 -2.39 9.32
N LEU A 221 2.04 -1.89 9.46
CA LEU A 221 2.39 -0.94 10.52
C LEU A 221 1.55 0.36 10.42
N LYS A 222 1.37 0.92 9.22
CA LYS A 222 0.57 2.14 9.00
C LYS A 222 -0.86 1.95 9.50
N ILE A 223 -1.51 0.89 9.03
CA ILE A 223 -2.92 0.64 9.36
C ILE A 223 -3.09 0.18 10.81
N ALA A 224 -2.12 -0.55 11.39
CA ALA A 224 -2.12 -0.90 12.79
C ALA A 224 -2.06 0.33 13.69
N VAL A 225 -1.21 1.32 13.35
CA VAL A 225 -1.17 2.59 14.09
C VAL A 225 -2.51 3.33 14.01
N LEU A 226 -3.17 3.33 12.85
CA LEU A 226 -4.49 3.96 12.71
C LEU A 226 -5.55 3.27 13.57
N GLU A 227 -5.57 1.94 13.60
CA GLU A 227 -6.45 1.18 14.49
C GLU A 227 -6.20 1.53 15.95
N ILE A 228 -4.93 1.51 16.36
CA ILE A 228 -4.52 1.82 17.72
C ILE A 228 -4.98 3.23 18.09
N ALA A 229 -4.63 4.23 17.27
CA ALA A 229 -4.98 5.62 17.53
C ALA A 229 -6.50 5.86 17.54
N ALA A 230 -7.27 5.10 16.77
CA ALA A 230 -8.73 5.20 16.76
C ALA A 230 -9.43 4.69 18.03
N THR A 231 -8.74 3.89 18.84
CA THR A 231 -9.38 3.09 19.89
C THR A 231 -8.67 3.14 21.24
N SER A 232 -7.45 3.69 21.31
CA SER A 232 -6.74 3.83 22.58
C SER A 232 -7.53 4.75 23.53
N PRO A 233 -7.79 4.32 24.78
CA PRO A 233 -8.64 5.07 25.70
C PRO A 233 -7.99 6.34 26.23
N ASP A 234 -6.67 6.40 26.21
CA ASP A 234 -5.87 7.50 26.73
C ASP A 234 -4.49 7.55 26.06
N ARG A 235 -3.76 8.63 26.37
CA ARG A 235 -2.46 8.94 25.77
C ARG A 235 -1.37 7.93 26.14
N GLU A 236 -1.35 7.46 27.38
CA GLU A 236 -0.34 6.52 27.85
C GLU A 236 -0.52 5.17 27.16
N SER A 237 -1.76 4.68 27.11
CA SER A 237 -2.13 3.46 26.36
C SER A 237 -1.75 3.58 24.88
N LEU A 238 -2.02 4.73 24.25
CA LEU A 238 -1.64 5.00 22.86
C LEU A 238 -0.13 4.87 22.62
N TYR A 239 0.71 5.47 23.48
CA TYR A 239 2.16 5.36 23.34
C TYR A 239 2.66 3.91 23.50
N GLN A 240 2.13 3.19 24.49
CA GLN A 240 2.52 1.80 24.75
C GLN A 240 2.14 0.89 23.58
N ASP A 241 0.93 1.03 23.07
CA ASP A 241 0.43 0.24 21.94
C ASP A 241 1.22 0.53 20.65
N ILE A 242 1.54 1.79 20.38
CA ILE A 242 2.38 2.16 19.21
C ILE A 242 3.80 1.57 19.36
N ALA A 243 4.39 1.63 20.56
CA ALA A 243 5.69 1.02 20.80
C ALA A 243 5.66 -0.51 20.59
N PHE A 244 4.57 -1.18 20.99
CA PHE A 244 4.36 -2.60 20.74
C PHE A 244 4.22 -2.91 19.24
N ALA A 245 3.47 -2.10 18.49
CA ALA A 245 3.32 -2.24 17.04
C ALA A 245 4.66 -2.06 16.31
N LEU A 246 5.49 -1.11 16.74
CA LEU A 246 6.84 -0.90 16.21
C LEU A 246 7.75 -2.11 16.49
N GLY A 247 7.73 -2.66 17.71
CA GLY A 247 8.48 -3.88 18.03
C GLY A 247 8.02 -5.09 17.20
N THR A 248 6.70 -5.23 17.02
CA THR A 248 6.14 -6.29 16.17
C THR A 248 6.56 -6.14 14.70
N TYR A 249 6.58 -4.91 14.18
CA TYR A 249 7.10 -4.62 12.85
C TYR A 249 8.58 -5.00 12.72
N GLU A 250 9.41 -4.66 13.72
CA GLU A 250 10.82 -5.03 13.74
C GLU A 250 11.02 -6.56 13.71
N GLU A 251 10.21 -7.29 14.48
CA GLU A 251 10.21 -8.76 14.47
C GLU A 251 9.83 -9.34 13.09
N LYS A 252 8.83 -8.76 12.42
CA LYS A 252 8.43 -9.16 11.05
C LYS A 252 9.58 -9.03 10.06
N VAL A 253 10.26 -7.87 10.05
CA VAL A 253 11.29 -7.58 9.03
C VAL A 253 12.63 -8.26 9.31
N THR A 254 12.92 -8.60 10.57
CA THR A 254 14.23 -9.16 10.97
C THR A 254 14.40 -10.64 10.65
N ARG A 255 13.31 -11.40 10.41
CA ARG A 255 13.33 -12.86 10.17
C ARG A 255 14.26 -13.61 11.13
N LEU A 256 13.92 -13.62 12.41
CA LEU A 256 14.54 -14.55 13.36
C LEU A 256 14.08 -15.98 13.01
N HIS A 257 15.01 -16.89 12.74
CA HIS A 257 14.70 -18.31 12.57
C HIS A 257 13.95 -18.82 13.81
N GLY A 258 12.71 -19.31 13.63
CA GLY A 258 11.85 -19.77 14.72
C GLY A 258 10.94 -18.71 15.35
N SER A 259 10.89 -17.48 14.81
CA SER A 259 9.88 -16.49 15.20
C SER A 259 8.46 -16.98 14.85
N LEU A 260 7.51 -16.75 15.75
CA LEU A 260 6.07 -16.93 15.47
C LEU A 260 5.53 -15.82 14.57
N VAL A 261 6.28 -14.72 14.43
CA VAL A 261 5.96 -13.56 13.60
C VAL A 261 6.66 -13.70 12.25
N SER A 262 5.90 -13.68 11.16
CA SER A 262 6.42 -13.72 9.79
C SER A 262 6.00 -12.49 8.99
N LEU A 263 6.68 -12.27 7.87
CA LEU A 263 6.23 -11.27 6.89
C LEU A 263 4.79 -11.60 6.47
N PRO A 264 3.94 -10.58 6.25
CA PRO A 264 2.64 -10.81 5.64
C PRO A 264 2.77 -11.57 4.32
N SER A 265 1.89 -12.53 4.11
CA SER A 265 1.78 -13.27 2.84
C SER A 265 0.65 -12.73 1.96
N ASP A 266 -0.24 -11.90 2.52
CA ASP A 266 -1.34 -11.24 1.83
C ASP A 266 -1.29 -9.73 2.07
N ILE A 267 -1.91 -8.97 1.15
CA ILE A 267 -1.98 -7.50 1.23
C ILE A 267 -2.79 -7.11 2.48
N PRO A 268 -2.21 -6.34 3.42
CA PRO A 268 -2.94 -5.91 4.61
C PRO A 268 -3.95 -4.82 4.26
N GLY A 269 -5.24 -5.15 4.35
CA GLY A 269 -6.35 -4.21 4.17
C GLY A 269 -6.88 -3.67 5.49
N ILE A 270 -7.35 -2.42 5.48
CA ILE A 270 -7.88 -1.75 6.68
C ILE A 270 -9.06 -2.50 7.30
N PRO A 271 -10.08 -3.00 6.58
CA PRO A 271 -11.16 -3.75 7.20
C PRO A 271 -10.71 -4.97 8.02
N VAL A 272 -9.55 -5.56 7.71
CA VAL A 272 -8.98 -6.71 8.42
C VAL A 272 -8.19 -6.28 9.65
N VAL A 273 -7.28 -5.32 9.49
CA VAL A 273 -6.30 -4.96 10.53
C VAL A 273 -6.77 -3.78 11.39
N ALA A 274 -7.56 -2.88 10.81
CA ALA A 274 -8.04 -1.64 11.41
C ALA A 274 -9.58 -1.45 11.28
N PRO A 275 -10.39 -2.42 11.74
CA PRO A 275 -11.84 -2.39 11.55
C PRO A 275 -12.54 -1.21 12.24
N ASN A 276 -12.01 -0.70 13.35
CA ASN A 276 -12.62 0.45 14.03
C ASN A 276 -12.32 1.74 13.26
N PHE A 277 -11.09 1.90 12.76
CA PHE A 277 -10.76 3.00 11.87
C PHE A 277 -11.64 2.98 10.59
N PHE A 278 -11.83 1.80 9.99
CA PHE A 278 -12.73 1.63 8.83
C PHE A 278 -14.16 2.08 9.14
N THR A 279 -14.68 1.70 10.30
CA THR A 279 -16.04 2.06 10.73
C THR A 279 -16.20 3.58 10.90
N LEU A 280 -15.17 4.26 11.40
CA LEU A 280 -15.20 5.72 11.62
C LEU A 280 -14.95 6.51 10.32
N HIS A 281 -14.06 6.02 9.45
CA HIS A 281 -13.57 6.73 8.26
C HIS A 281 -13.50 5.82 7.03
N PRO A 282 -14.65 5.37 6.49
CA PRO A 282 -14.69 4.41 5.38
C PRO A 282 -14.04 4.95 4.10
N GLU A 283 -14.25 6.22 3.76
CA GLU A 283 -13.68 6.83 2.54
C GLU A 283 -12.14 6.91 2.62
N ALA A 284 -11.60 7.41 3.74
CA ALA A 284 -10.16 7.46 3.95
C ALA A 284 -9.54 6.06 3.91
N SER A 285 -10.25 5.07 4.47
CA SER A 285 -9.79 3.68 4.48
C SER A 285 -9.70 3.09 3.08
N VAL A 286 -10.74 3.31 2.26
CA VAL A 286 -10.77 2.84 0.88
C VAL A 286 -9.68 3.53 0.04
N ILE A 287 -9.41 4.81 0.25
CA ILE A 287 -8.28 5.50 -0.42
C ILE A 287 -6.96 4.80 -0.11
N ILE A 288 -6.71 4.47 1.16
CA ILE A 288 -5.46 3.83 1.59
C ILE A 288 -5.32 2.43 0.99
N ASP A 289 -6.38 1.63 1.00
CA ASP A 289 -6.35 0.28 0.42
C ASP A 289 -6.24 0.32 -1.11
N ASN A 290 -6.91 1.26 -1.80
CA ASN A 290 -6.76 1.48 -3.24
C ASN A 290 -5.33 1.91 -3.62
N LEU A 291 -4.67 2.75 -2.79
CA LEU A 291 -3.28 3.13 -2.99
C LEU A 291 -2.32 1.94 -2.85
N GLU A 292 -2.53 1.08 -1.87
CA GLU A 292 -1.70 -0.12 -1.70
C GLU A 292 -1.92 -1.10 -2.85
N ALA A 293 -3.17 -1.32 -3.27
CA ALA A 293 -3.47 -2.16 -4.43
C ALA A 293 -2.80 -1.63 -5.72
N LEU A 294 -2.81 -0.31 -5.96
CA LEU A 294 -2.09 0.31 -7.07
C LEU A 294 -0.57 0.05 -6.98
N LYS A 295 0.04 0.15 -5.79
CA LYS A 295 1.47 -0.17 -5.61
C LYS A 295 1.78 -1.63 -5.93
N VAL A 296 0.88 -2.55 -5.58
CA VAL A 296 1.02 -3.97 -5.93
C VAL A 296 0.94 -4.18 -7.44
N VAL A 297 -0.04 -3.56 -8.11
CA VAL A 297 -0.19 -3.63 -9.57
C VAL A 297 1.03 -3.05 -10.31
N ILE A 298 1.58 -1.94 -9.82
CA ILE A 298 2.84 -1.40 -10.36
C ILE A 298 3.98 -2.40 -10.16
N GLY A 299 4.09 -2.99 -8.97
CA GLY A 299 5.06 -4.05 -8.70
C GLY A 299 4.92 -5.23 -9.66
N ASP A 300 3.69 -5.67 -9.94
CA ASP A 300 3.41 -6.75 -10.88
C ASP A 300 3.90 -6.42 -12.29
N ILE A 301 3.56 -5.23 -12.79
CA ILE A 301 3.98 -4.75 -14.12
C ILE A 301 5.50 -4.69 -14.23
N LEU A 302 6.18 -4.23 -13.17
CA LEU A 302 7.65 -4.21 -13.13
C LEU A 302 8.25 -5.62 -13.05
N ALA A 303 7.65 -6.51 -12.27
CA ALA A 303 8.13 -7.87 -12.05
C ALA A 303 7.89 -8.80 -13.24
N HIS A 304 6.83 -8.59 -14.02
CA HIS A 304 6.45 -9.52 -15.08
C HIS A 304 7.50 -9.55 -16.21
N PRO A 305 8.08 -10.73 -16.52
CA PRO A 305 9.23 -10.83 -17.41
C PRO A 305 8.89 -10.58 -18.88
N GLU A 306 7.63 -10.79 -19.26
CA GLU A 306 7.14 -10.60 -20.63
C GLU A 306 6.44 -9.25 -20.84
N GLN A 307 6.35 -8.41 -19.81
CA GLN A 307 5.77 -7.08 -19.94
C GLN A 307 6.73 -6.17 -20.71
N MET A 308 6.36 -5.82 -21.94
CA MET A 308 7.20 -5.00 -22.82
C MET A 308 7.04 -3.49 -22.57
N ASP A 309 5.80 -2.99 -22.62
CA ASP A 309 5.50 -1.58 -22.35
C ASP A 309 5.12 -1.39 -20.88
N ARG A 310 6.12 -1.31 -20.01
CA ARG A 310 5.91 -1.08 -18.57
C ARG A 310 5.36 0.32 -18.29
N PRO A 311 5.92 1.42 -18.84
CA PRO A 311 5.41 2.76 -18.57
C PRO A 311 3.94 2.92 -18.99
N GLY A 312 3.57 2.51 -20.22
CA GLY A 312 2.20 2.62 -20.69
C GLY A 312 1.20 1.76 -19.89
N ALA A 313 1.62 0.57 -19.45
CA ALA A 313 0.80 -0.26 -18.57
C ALA A 313 0.60 0.38 -17.18
N ILE A 314 1.63 1.00 -16.61
CA ILE A 314 1.53 1.73 -15.34
C ILE A 314 0.59 2.93 -15.50
N GLU A 315 0.75 3.75 -16.55
CA GLU A 315 -0.14 4.89 -16.82
C GLU A 315 -1.60 4.46 -16.94
N SER A 316 -1.86 3.35 -17.65
CA SER A 316 -3.19 2.77 -17.79
C SER A 316 -3.79 2.35 -16.44
N MET A 317 -3.00 1.72 -15.57
CA MET A 317 -3.48 1.30 -14.24
C MET A 317 -3.70 2.49 -13.32
N VAL A 318 -2.81 3.49 -13.33
CA VAL A 318 -3.03 4.74 -12.59
C VAL A 318 -4.35 5.37 -13.03
N ALA A 319 -4.60 5.50 -14.34
CA ALA A 319 -5.86 6.04 -14.84
C ALA A 319 -7.09 5.24 -14.37
N GLN A 320 -7.00 3.90 -14.29
CA GLN A 320 -8.09 3.06 -13.79
C GLN A 320 -8.33 3.24 -12.29
N TYR A 321 -7.28 3.38 -11.47
CA TYR A 321 -7.41 3.61 -10.03
C TYR A 321 -7.83 5.05 -9.68
N THR A 322 -7.49 6.04 -10.50
CA THR A 322 -7.87 7.45 -10.30
C THR A 322 -9.25 7.79 -10.88
N ASN A 323 -9.74 7.01 -11.84
CA ASN A 323 -11.11 7.13 -12.35
C ASN A 323 -12.13 6.96 -11.21
N LYS A 324 -13.14 7.84 -11.13
CA LYS A 324 -14.13 7.86 -10.04
C LYS A 324 -15.50 7.31 -10.43
N THR A 325 -15.60 6.62 -11.57
CA THR A 325 -16.88 6.15 -12.14
C THR A 325 -16.85 4.67 -12.56
N ASP A 326 -15.70 4.20 -13.05
CA ASP A 326 -15.54 2.86 -13.60
C ASP A 326 -14.80 1.93 -12.63
N HIS A 327 -15.02 0.63 -12.78
CA HIS A 327 -14.43 -0.42 -11.95
C HIS A 327 -14.67 -0.22 -10.45
N LEU A 328 -15.83 0.35 -10.10
CA LEU A 328 -16.28 0.50 -8.73
C LEU A 328 -17.12 -0.72 -8.33
N ILE A 329 -16.92 -1.20 -7.10
CA ILE A 329 -17.69 -2.31 -6.54
C ILE A 329 -18.44 -1.87 -5.28
N SER A 330 -19.42 -2.67 -4.87
CA SER A 330 -20.14 -2.40 -3.64
C SER A 330 -19.22 -2.57 -2.42
N GLN A 331 -19.52 -1.85 -1.33
CA GLN A 331 -18.79 -2.05 -0.07
C GLN A 331 -18.87 -3.48 0.46
N MET A 332 -19.95 -4.22 0.13
CA MET A 332 -20.09 -5.62 0.53
C MET A 332 -19.11 -6.52 -0.23
N ASP A 333 -19.02 -6.34 -1.55
CA ASP A 333 -18.08 -7.12 -2.38
C ASP A 333 -16.64 -6.83 -2.00
N TYR A 334 -16.34 -5.55 -1.76
CA TYR A 334 -15.06 -5.09 -1.21
C TYR A 334 -14.72 -5.78 0.12
N MET A 335 -15.66 -5.82 1.05
CA MET A 335 -15.48 -6.47 2.35
C MET A 335 -15.26 -7.98 2.20
N ILE A 336 -16.02 -8.64 1.32
CA ILE A 336 -15.87 -10.07 1.03
C ILE A 336 -14.47 -10.35 0.46
N PHE A 337 -13.99 -9.50 -0.44
CA PHE A 337 -12.65 -9.60 -1.00
C PHE A 337 -11.60 -9.44 0.10
N VAL A 338 -11.54 -8.29 0.76
CA VAL A 338 -10.49 -7.94 1.72
C VAL A 338 -10.44 -8.91 2.92
N LEU A 339 -11.59 -9.39 3.41
CA LEU A 339 -11.62 -10.32 4.55
C LEU A 339 -11.19 -11.75 4.21
N ARG A 340 -11.06 -12.11 2.92
CA ARG A 340 -10.83 -13.50 2.50
C ARG A 340 -9.44 -14.03 2.86
N GLY A 341 -8.40 -13.20 2.87
CA GLY A 341 -7.03 -13.58 3.29
C GLY A 341 -6.87 -13.80 4.79
N GLY A 342 -7.81 -13.28 5.58
CA GLY A 342 -7.77 -13.34 7.03
C GLY A 342 -6.64 -12.52 7.65
N ILE A 343 -6.73 -12.36 8.97
CA ILE A 343 -5.87 -11.43 9.71
C ILE A 343 -4.41 -11.89 9.81
N TYR A 344 -4.15 -13.20 9.87
CA TYR A 344 -2.79 -13.73 9.99
C TYR A 344 -1.97 -13.54 8.70
N GLY A 345 -2.59 -13.72 7.53
CA GLY A 345 -1.93 -13.47 6.24
C GLY A 345 -1.59 -12.00 6.03
N ALA A 346 -2.45 -11.12 6.55
CA ALA A 346 -2.26 -9.66 6.58
C ALA A 346 -1.22 -9.18 7.62
N GLY A 347 -0.59 -10.08 8.38
CA GLY A 347 0.43 -9.72 9.39
C GLY A 347 -0.07 -9.72 10.84
N GLY A 348 -1.30 -10.14 11.11
CA GLY A 348 -1.86 -10.24 12.45
C GLY A 348 -2.59 -8.96 12.92
N PRO A 349 -3.22 -9.01 14.10
CA PRO A 349 -4.00 -7.87 14.61
C PRO A 349 -3.10 -6.71 15.03
N ALA A 350 -3.65 -5.49 15.01
CA ALA A 350 -2.97 -4.29 15.51
C ALA A 350 -2.73 -4.33 17.03
N ARG A 351 -3.63 -5.00 17.78
CA ARG A 351 -3.48 -5.28 19.22
C ARG A 351 -3.65 -6.77 19.51
N GLY A 352 -2.88 -7.24 20.50
CA GLY A 352 -2.88 -8.64 20.91
C GLY A 352 -1.83 -9.47 20.18
N GLY A 353 -1.32 -10.50 20.84
CA GLY A 353 -0.31 -11.41 20.28
C GLY A 353 -0.91 -12.39 19.27
N MET A 354 -0.07 -12.94 18.40
CA MET A 354 -0.40 -14.10 17.57
C MET A 354 -0.32 -15.37 18.41
N ASP A 355 -1.21 -15.51 19.40
CA ASP A 355 -1.11 -16.60 20.37
C ASP A 355 -1.65 -17.93 19.82
N GLN A 356 -2.47 -17.90 18.75
CA GLN A 356 -2.90 -19.10 18.00
C GLN A 356 -3.15 -18.80 16.52
N ASN A 357 -2.85 -19.76 15.66
CA ASN A 357 -3.19 -19.74 14.23
C ASN A 357 -4.69 -20.05 14.08
N ASP A 358 -5.55 -19.09 14.43
CA ASP A 358 -6.99 -19.34 14.55
C ASP A 358 -7.67 -19.37 13.17
N ARG A 359 -7.67 -20.57 12.60
CA ARG A 359 -8.62 -21.17 11.66
C ARG A 359 -9.64 -20.21 11.02
N ASN A 360 -9.20 -19.52 9.98
CA ASN A 360 -9.94 -19.45 8.71
C ASN A 360 -9.19 -20.27 7.66
N TYR A 361 -8.89 -21.54 7.98
CA TYR A 361 -8.64 -22.53 6.93
C TYR A 361 -9.94 -22.63 6.15
N SER A 362 -10.00 -22.02 4.96
CA SER A 362 -11.15 -22.17 4.07
C SER A 362 -11.44 -23.67 3.88
N ARG A 363 -12.73 -24.01 3.83
CA ARG A 363 -13.24 -25.37 3.61
C ARG A 363 -12.62 -26.08 2.40
N ASP A 364 -12.04 -25.33 1.46
CA ASP A 364 -11.45 -25.83 0.22
C ASP A 364 -10.27 -26.79 0.45
N VAL A 365 -9.45 -26.57 1.49
CA VAL A 365 -8.34 -27.50 1.83
C VAL A 365 -8.85 -28.78 2.48
N GLN A 366 -10.04 -28.76 3.11
CA GLN A 366 -10.71 -29.96 3.62
C GLN A 366 -11.40 -30.77 2.52
N GLU A 367 -11.88 -30.12 1.46
CA GLU A 367 -12.59 -30.77 0.36
C GLU A 367 -11.67 -31.23 -0.78
N ASN A 368 -10.50 -30.61 -0.98
CA ASN A 368 -9.48 -31.04 -1.94
C ASN A 368 -8.09 -31.15 -1.29
N PRO A 369 -7.80 -32.25 -0.56
CA PRO A 369 -6.41 -32.59 -0.29
C PRO A 369 -5.71 -32.80 -1.64
N HIS A 370 -4.60 -32.10 -1.90
CA HIS A 370 -3.75 -32.39 -3.05
C HIS A 370 -3.31 -33.87 -3.00
N ILE A 371 -4.05 -34.75 -3.67
CA ILE A 371 -3.61 -36.10 -3.99
C ILE A 371 -2.65 -35.92 -5.17
N SER A 372 -1.35 -35.92 -4.89
CA SER A 372 -0.35 -36.08 -5.95
C SER A 372 -0.72 -37.31 -6.78
N LYS A 373 -1.01 -37.12 -8.07
CA LYS A 373 -1.26 -38.23 -9.02
C LYS A 373 0.01 -39.00 -9.39
N ASN A 374 1.16 -38.62 -8.86
CA ASN A 374 2.43 -39.34 -9.04
C ASN A 374 3.00 -39.76 -7.67
N PRO A 375 2.77 -41.00 -7.22
CA PRO A 375 3.55 -41.54 -6.12
C PRO A 375 5.01 -41.66 -6.55
N MET A 376 5.94 -41.03 -5.82
CA MET A 376 7.36 -41.30 -6.00
C MET A 376 7.61 -42.78 -5.71
N SER A 377 8.24 -43.48 -6.65
CA SER A 377 8.72 -44.85 -6.45
C SER A 377 9.73 -44.87 -5.30
N GLN A 378 9.52 -45.79 -4.36
CA GLN A 378 10.47 -46.08 -3.28
C GLN A 378 11.79 -46.64 -3.80
#